data_AF-A0A4R5F058-F1
#
_entry.id   AF-A0A4R5F058-F1
#
_cell.length_a   1.000
_cell.length_b   1.000
_cell.length_c   1.000
_cell.angle_alpha   90.00
_cell.angle_beta   90.00
_cell.angle_gamma   90.00
#
_symmetry.space_group_name_H-M   'P 1'
#
loop_
_entity.id
_entity.type
_entity.pdbx_description
1 polymer ?
#
loop_
_entity_poly.entity_id
_entity_poly.type
_entity_poly.pdbx_seq_one_letter_code
_entity_poly.pdbx_strand_id
1 'polypeptide(L)' 'MTARLVAGWLVVPYAGPELGRVHIATGRHQADEWKPAYLDYLDGERVAKVRPPAPTGHPVQVWIRVNGAATAVGHVTI' A
#
# COMPACT_ATOMS: atom_id res chain seq x y z
N MET A 1 -7.91 4.30 -7.32
CA MET A 1 -7.44 3.78 -6.02
C MET A 1 -6.22 4.59 -5.65
N THR A 2 -6.27 5.45 -4.63
CA THR A 2 -5.11 6.31 -4.30
C THR A 2 -4.60 5.96 -2.92
N ALA A 3 -3.29 5.75 -2.80
CA ALA A 3 -2.64 5.49 -1.51
C ALA A 3 -2.61 6.78 -0.67
N ARG A 4 -2.72 6.66 0.65
CA ARG A 4 -2.67 7.81 1.58
C ARG A 4 -2.04 7.44 2.92
N LEU A 5 -1.50 8.44 3.61
CA LEU A 5 -1.06 8.29 5.00
C LEU A 5 -2.22 8.61 5.94
N VAL A 6 -2.53 7.69 6.87
CA VAL A 6 -3.58 7.85 7.88
C VAL A 6 -3.07 7.33 9.21
N ALA A 7 -3.05 8.19 10.23
CA ALA A 7 -2.62 7.83 11.60
C ALA A 7 -1.28 7.05 11.66
N GLY A 8 -0.31 7.44 10.83
CA GLY A 8 1.02 6.79 10.78
C GLY A 8 1.07 5.47 9.99
N TRP A 9 0.03 5.15 9.21
CA TRP A 9 -0.03 4.01 8.30
C TRP A 9 -0.09 4.47 6.85
N LEU A 10 0.61 3.77 5.96
CA LEU A 10 0.36 3.84 4.53
C LEU A 10 -0.81 2.92 4.21
N VAL A 11 -1.90 3.51 3.72
CA VAL A 11 -3.18 2.84 3.46
C VAL A 11 -3.46 2.86 1.96
N VAL A 12 -3.81 1.69 1.40
CA VAL A 12 -4.17 1.49 0.00
C VAL A 12 -5.59 0.92 -0.06
N PRO A 13 -6.53 1.53 -0.80
CA PRO A 13 -7.84 0.94 -1.04
C PRO A 13 -7.72 -0.46 -1.65
N TYR A 14 -8.47 -1.42 -1.11
CA TYR A 14 -8.37 -2.83 -1.48
C TYR A 14 -9.77 -3.41 -1.72
N ALA A 15 -10.01 -3.94 -2.92
CA ALA A 15 -11.29 -4.57 -3.28
C ALA A 15 -11.17 -6.07 -3.57
N GLY A 16 -10.05 -6.71 -3.20
CA GLY A 16 -9.80 -8.12 -3.46
C GLY A 16 -10.43 -9.08 -2.44
N PRO A 17 -10.23 -10.41 -2.62
CA PRO A 17 -10.74 -11.44 -1.71
C PRO A 17 -10.09 -11.36 -0.31
N GLU A 18 -10.84 -11.68 0.75
CA GLU A 18 -10.35 -11.54 2.14
C GLU A 18 -9.14 -12.42 2.49
N LEU A 19 -9.00 -13.57 1.82
CA LEU A 19 -7.91 -14.52 2.06
C LEU A 19 -6.69 -14.32 1.15
N GLY A 20 -6.64 -13.22 0.40
CA GLY A 20 -5.53 -12.92 -0.50
C GLY A 20 -4.25 -12.57 0.24
N ARG A 21 -3.09 -13.02 -0.26
CA ARG A 21 -1.80 -12.51 0.22
C ARG A 21 -1.56 -11.15 -0.39
N VAL A 22 -1.69 -10.09 0.41
CA VAL A 22 -1.50 -8.70 -0.02
C VAL A 22 -0.17 -8.17 0.47
N HIS A 23 0.57 -7.53 -0.42
CA HIS A 23 1.82 -6.85 -0.11
C HIS A 23 1.78 -5.42 -0.64
N ILE A 24 2.50 -4.52 0.01
CA ILE A 24 2.71 -3.14 -0.45
C ILE A 24 4.21 -2.89 -0.58
N ALA A 25 4.60 -2.22 -1.65
CA ALA A 25 5.94 -1.71 -1.87
C ALA A 25 5.90 -0.20 -2.10
N THR A 26 6.94 0.49 -1.67
CA THR A 26 7.15 1.93 -1.90
C THR A 26 8.50 2.11 -2.55
N GLY A 27 8.56 2.81 -3.68
CA GLY A 27 9.80 2.97 -4.43
C GLY A 27 9.54 3.16 -5.91
N ARG A 28 10.58 3.58 -6.63
CA ARG A 28 10.49 3.82 -8.08
C ARG A 28 10.25 2.52 -8.83
N HIS A 29 10.77 1.41 -8.31
CA HIS A 29 10.61 0.10 -8.91
C HIS A 29 9.78 -0.81 -8.02
N GLN A 30 9.01 -1.67 -8.67
CA GLN A 30 8.26 -2.74 -8.04
C GLN A 30 9.14 -3.69 -7.21
N ALA A 31 10.46 -3.71 -7.44
CA ALA A 31 11.40 -4.60 -6.78
C ALA A 31 11.98 -4.05 -5.46
N ASP A 32 11.71 -2.78 -5.12
CA ASP A 32 12.51 -2.07 -4.12
C ASP A 32 12.38 -2.65 -2.71
N GLU A 33 11.18 -3.12 -2.30
CA GLU A 33 10.96 -3.99 -1.13
C GLU A 33 9.45 -4.30 -0.99
N TRP A 34 9.04 -5.57 -0.90
CA TRP A 34 7.63 -5.92 -0.64
C TRP A 34 7.40 -6.23 0.83
N LYS A 35 6.47 -5.50 1.45
CA LYS A 35 6.06 -5.73 2.83
C LYS A 35 4.68 -6.38 2.88
N PRO A 36 4.47 -7.43 3.69
CA PRO A 36 3.14 -7.98 3.88
C PRO A 36 2.22 -6.89 4.46
N ALA A 37 1.04 -6.74 3.86
CA ALA A 37 0.06 -5.74 4.27
C ALA A 37 -0.99 -6.36 5.19
N TYR A 38 -1.39 -5.59 6.20
CA TYR A 38 -2.54 -5.93 7.03
C TYR A 38 -3.81 -5.50 6.29
N LEU A 39 -4.80 -6.39 6.25
CA LEU A 39 -6.14 -6.04 5.76
C LEU A 39 -6.95 -5.44 6.90
N ASP A 40 -7.65 -4.36 6.62
CA ASP A 40 -8.46 -3.63 7.59
C ASP A 40 -9.65 -2.93 6.90
N TYR A 41 -10.49 -2.26 7.67
CA TYR A 41 -11.53 -1.38 7.18
C TYR A 41 -11.29 0.06 7.66
N LEU A 42 -11.44 1.02 6.76
CA LEU A 42 -11.38 2.46 7.05
C LEU A 42 -12.59 3.12 6.40
N ASP A 43 -13.39 3.84 7.19
CA ASP A 43 -14.61 4.52 6.73
C ASP A 43 -15.61 3.57 6.01
N GLY A 44 -15.65 2.30 6.41
CA GLY A 44 -16.48 1.26 5.79
C GLY A 44 -15.89 0.62 4.53
N GLU A 45 -14.72 1.08 4.06
CA GLU A 45 -14.03 0.52 2.90
C GLU A 45 -12.89 -0.42 3.31
N ARG A 46 -12.72 -1.52 2.59
CA ARG A 46 -11.57 -2.41 2.77
C ARG A 46 -10.28 -1.72 2.32
N VAL A 47 -9.25 -1.87 3.14
CA VAL A 47 -7.92 -1.32 2.87
C VAL A 47 -6.82 -2.31 3.19
N ALA A 48 -5.69 -2.17 2.50
CA ALA A 48 -4.44 -2.80 2.84
C ALA A 48 -3.51 -1.74 3.45
N LYS A 49 -2.87 -2.04 4.58
CA LYS A 49 -1.99 -1.08 5.27
C LYS A 49 -0.64 -1.66 5.67
N VAL A 50 0.38 -0.82 5.60
CA VAL A 50 1.75 -1.09 6.08
C VAL A 50 2.29 0.10 6.85
N ARG A 51 3.30 -0.13 7.71
CA ARG A 51 4.10 0.98 8.25
C ARG A 51 4.80 1.67 7.07
N PRO A 52 4.64 2.99 6.90
CA PRO A 52 5.35 3.71 5.86
C PRO A 52 6.87 3.62 6.15
N PRO A 53 7.71 3.70 5.10
CA PRO A 53 9.14 3.94 5.28
C PRO A 53 9.40 5.26 6.04
N ALA A 54 10.66 5.50 6.39
CA ALA A 54 11.06 6.75 7.03
C ALA A 54 10.62 7.96 6.18
N PRO A 55 10.15 9.05 6.82
CA PRO A 55 9.80 10.28 6.12
C PRO A 55 10.97 10.78 5.28
N THR A 56 10.71 11.05 4.01
CA THR A 56 11.69 11.58 3.06
C THR A 56 11.33 12.99 2.58
N GLY A 57 10.06 13.40 2.73
CA GLY A 57 9.55 14.67 2.19
C GLY A 57 9.32 14.65 0.68
N HIS A 58 9.46 13.49 0.03
CA HIS A 58 9.34 13.34 -1.42
C HIS A 58 8.17 12.41 -1.79
N PRO A 59 7.53 12.64 -2.95
CA PRO A 59 6.57 11.69 -3.49
C PRO A 59 7.26 10.36 -3.83
N VAL A 60 6.73 9.26 -3.29
CA VAL A 60 7.16 7.91 -3.64
C VAL A 60 6.03 7.16 -4.33
N GLN A 61 6.36 6.38 -5.34
CA GLN A 61 5.41 5.50 -6.01
C GLN A 61 5.07 4.33 -5.08
N VAL A 62 3.78 4.01 -4.99
CA VAL A 62 3.21 2.92 -4.21
C VAL A 62 2.72 1.83 -5.15
N TRP A 63 3.03 0.60 -4.80
CA TRP A 63 2.61 -0.61 -5.50
C TRP A 63 1.87 -1.52 -4.53
N ILE A 64 0.82 -2.18 -5.02
CA ILE A 64 0.14 -3.26 -4.30
C ILE A 64 0.32 -4.55 -5.08
N ARG A 65 0.54 -5.67 -4.38
CA ARG A 65 0.56 -7.00 -4.97
C ARG A 65 -0.46 -7.88 -4.28
N VAL A 66 -1.36 -8.48 -5.05
CA VAL A 66 -2.44 -9.36 -4.59
C VAL A 66 -2.30 -10.68 -5.33
N ASN A 67 -2.08 -11.77 -4.59
CA ASN A 67 -1.93 -13.12 -5.16
C ASN A 67 -0.93 -13.20 -6.33
N GLY A 68 0.15 -12.41 -6.26
CA GLY A 68 1.23 -12.39 -7.26
C GLY A 68 1.08 -11.31 -8.34
N ALA A 69 -0.13 -10.79 -8.59
CA ALA A 69 -0.34 -9.70 -9.53
C ALA A 69 -0.06 -8.36 -8.85
N ALA A 70 0.75 -7.49 -9.47
CA ALA A 70 1.08 -6.19 -8.92
C ALA A 70 0.52 -5.04 -9.76
N THR A 71 0.18 -3.97 -9.08
CA THR A 71 -0.48 -2.79 -9.67
C THR A 71 0.10 -1.53 -9.05
N ALA A 72 0.40 -0.55 -9.90
CA ALA A 72 0.73 0.80 -9.45
C ALA A 72 -0.51 1.46 -8.86
N VAL A 73 -0.41 1.93 -7.62
CA VAL A 73 -1.54 2.57 -6.91
C VAL A 73 -1.49 4.09 -7.08
N GLY A 74 -0.29 4.66 -7.09
CA GLY A 74 -0.09 6.10 -7.23
C GLY A 74 1.10 6.58 -6.41
N HIS A 75 1.18 7.90 -6.23
CA HIS A 75 2.25 8.51 -5.45
C HIS A 75 1.71 9.02 -4.11
N VAL A 76 2.53 8.91 -3.07
CA VAL A 76 2.25 9.50 -1.75
C VAL A 76 3.51 10.19 -1.26
N THR A 77 3.37 11.35 -0.63
CA THR A 77 4.50 12.00 0.05
C THR A 77 4.64 11.35 1.41
N ILE A 78 5.83 10.80 1.69
CA ILE A 78 6.17 10.16 2.98
C ILE A 78 7.18 11.02 3.70
#